data_AF-A0A1S4EM03-F1
#
_entry.id   AF-A0A1S4EM03-F1
#
_cell.length_a   1.000
_cell.length_b   1.000
_cell.length_c   1.000
_cell.angle_alpha   90.00
_cell.angle_beta   90.00
_cell.angle_gamma   90.00
#
_symmetry.space_group_name_H-M   'P 1'
#
loop_
_entity.id
_entity.type
_entity.pdbx_description
1 polymer ?
#
loop_
_entity_poly.entity_id
_entity_poly.type
_entity_poly.pdbx_seq_one_letter_code
_entity_poly.pdbx_strand_id
1 'polypeptide(L)'
;MIGIIITDISLLLTNQHYSHILDLILDYNPIKSIDRLEGAVWLQTFRNLSLRGNKLTQLPTYALDNALERNPNVNHIYLGDNPWKCDCRFTPGFQDLMVKYESVIPDPMNIRCAANEDPAISQQPVRIRIE
;
A
#
# COMPACT_ATOMS: atom_id res chain seq x y z
N MET A 1 -16.80 -13.13 -16.28
CA MET A 1 -16.31 -13.42 -14.92
C MET A 1 -16.90 -12.36 -14.01
N ILE A 2 -17.82 -12.72 -13.12
CA ILE A 2 -18.42 -11.77 -12.17
C ILE A 2 -17.38 -11.58 -11.06
N GLY A 3 -16.46 -10.63 -11.25
CA GLY A 3 -15.53 -10.21 -10.20
C GLY A 3 -16.29 -9.34 -9.21
N ILE A 4 -16.29 -9.71 -7.93
CA ILE A 4 -16.88 -8.88 -6.88
C ILE A 4 -16.01 -7.62 -6.80
N ILE A 5 -16.60 -6.46 -7.08
CA ILE A 5 -15.93 -5.17 -6.93
C ILE A 5 -15.92 -4.82 -5.44
N ILE A 6 -14.75 -4.75 -4.83
CA ILE A 6 -14.58 -4.40 -3.43
C ILE A 6 -14.26 -2.92 -3.33
N THR A 7 -15.24 -2.12 -2.92
CA THR A 7 -15.04 -0.68 -2.63
C THR A 7 -14.85 -0.41 -1.14
N ASP A 8 -15.46 -1.24 -0.29
CA ASP A 8 -15.44 -1.10 1.16
C ASP A 8 -14.69 -2.27 1.78
N ILE A 9 -13.62 -1.93 2.51
CA ILE A 9 -12.77 -2.88 3.24
C ILE A 9 -13.07 -2.87 4.74
N SER A 10 -14.17 -2.24 5.18
CA SER A 10 -14.48 -2.07 6.61
C SER A 10 -14.71 -3.41 7.32
N LEU A 11 -15.08 -4.46 6.57
CA LEU A 11 -15.21 -5.81 7.12
C LEU A 11 -13.86 -6.41 7.55
N LEU A 12 -12.76 -6.05 6.88
CA LEU A 12 -11.40 -6.44 7.29
C LEU A 12 -11.01 -5.81 8.64
N LEU A 13 -11.69 -4.73 9.06
CA LEU A 13 -11.42 -4.03 10.32
C LEU A 13 -12.20 -4.59 11.49
N THR A 14 -13.47 -4.94 11.25
CA THR A 14 -14.45 -5.16 12.31
C THR A 14 -14.72 -6.63 12.57
N ASN A 15 -14.39 -7.50 11.62
CA ASN A 15 -14.68 -8.92 11.74
C ASN A 15 -13.49 -9.66 12.37
N GLN A 16 -13.67 -10.06 13.64
CA GLN A 16 -12.72 -10.84 14.43
C GLN A 16 -12.28 -12.16 13.77
N HIS A 17 -13.06 -12.71 12.82
CA HIS A 17 -12.69 -13.93 12.10
C HIS A 17 -11.55 -13.72 11.09
N TYR A 18 -11.24 -12.46 10.75
CA TYR A 18 -10.15 -12.12 9.83
C TYR A 18 -8.80 -11.89 10.53
N SER A 19 -8.71 -12.15 11.84
CA SER A 19 -7.47 -12.05 12.62
C SER A 19 -6.31 -12.92 12.10
N HIS A 20 -6.62 -13.96 11.31
CA HIS A 20 -5.67 -14.93 10.77
C HIS A 20 -5.48 -14.82 9.25
N ILE A 21 -5.94 -13.73 8.61
CA ILE A 21 -5.66 -13.53 7.19
C ILE A 21 -4.15 -13.37 6.99
N LEU A 22 -3.58 -14.28 6.21
CA LEU A 22 -2.18 -14.23 5.81
C LEU A 22 -2.02 -13.56 4.44
N ASP A 23 -2.85 -13.91 3.47
CA ASP A 23 -2.75 -13.35 2.13
C ASP A 23 -4.01 -12.55 1.81
N LEU A 24 -3.83 -11.24 1.59
CA LEU A 24 -4.89 -10.33 1.22
C LEU A 24 -4.60 -9.74 -0.16
N ILE A 25 -5.34 -10.20 -1.16
CA ILE A 25 -5.21 -9.75 -2.54
C ILE A 25 -6.44 -8.91 -2.90
N LEU A 26 -6.23 -7.60 -3.04
CA LEU A 26 -7.27 -6.60 -3.34
C LEU A 26 -6.99 -5.87 -4.66
N ASP A 27 -6.24 -6.50 -5.55
CA ASP A 27 -5.84 -5.92 -6.83
C ASP A 27 -7.04 -5.53 -7.71
N TYR A 28 -6.84 -4.47 -8.50
CA TYR A 28 -7.78 -3.98 -9.51
C TYR A 28 -9.18 -3.67 -8.97
N ASN A 29 -9.23 -3.16 -7.74
CA ASN A 29 -10.44 -2.62 -7.14
C ASN A 29 -10.41 -1.08 -7.17
N PRO A 30 -11.55 -0.40 -6.95
CA PRO A 30 -11.58 1.06 -6.91
C PRO A 30 -11.30 1.64 -5.51
N ILE A 31 -10.45 0.98 -4.69
CA ILE A 31 -10.17 1.42 -3.31
C ILE A 31 -9.40 2.74 -3.34
N LYS A 32 -9.88 3.74 -2.59
CA LYS A 32 -9.31 5.10 -2.58
C LYS A 32 -8.49 5.42 -1.33
N SER A 33 -8.71 4.69 -0.25
CA SER A 33 -8.02 4.90 1.02
C SER A 33 -7.98 3.59 1.79
N ILE A 34 -6.86 3.40 2.49
CA ILE A 34 -6.65 2.34 3.48
C ILE A 34 -6.37 2.94 4.86
N ASP A 35 -6.64 4.23 5.08
CA ASP A 35 -6.29 4.94 6.31
C ASP A 35 -6.94 4.29 7.53
N ARG A 36 -8.12 3.71 7.34
CA ARG A 36 -8.86 2.99 8.39
C ARG A 36 -8.23 1.64 8.78
N LEU A 37 -7.24 1.13 8.03
CA LEU A 37 -6.50 -0.08 8.37
C LEU A 37 -5.57 0.12 9.57
N GLU A 38 -5.30 1.38 9.97
CA GLU A 38 -4.62 1.67 11.23
C GLU A 38 -5.38 1.03 12.40
N GLY A 39 -4.74 0.09 13.10
CA GLY A 39 -5.32 -0.66 14.21
C GLY A 39 -6.01 -1.98 13.84
N ALA A 40 -6.04 -2.36 12.56
CA ALA A 40 -6.55 -3.68 12.16
C ALA A 40 -5.61 -4.79 12.66
N VAL A 41 -6.16 -5.76 13.39
CA VAL A 41 -5.37 -6.85 14.01
C VAL A 41 -4.57 -7.64 12.97
N TRP A 42 -5.14 -7.88 11.78
CA TRP A 42 -4.47 -8.62 10.71
C TRP A 42 -3.28 -7.87 10.10
N LEU A 43 -3.20 -6.54 10.24
CA LEU A 43 -2.09 -5.75 9.71
C LEU A 43 -0.76 -6.11 10.40
N GLN A 44 -0.81 -6.73 11.57
CA GLN A 44 0.36 -7.18 12.32
C GLN A 44 0.75 -8.64 12.01
N THR A 45 -0.06 -9.39 11.28
CA THR A 45 0.13 -10.84 11.08
C THR A 45 0.12 -11.30 9.63
N PHE A 46 -0.23 -10.42 8.68
CA PHE A 46 -0.29 -10.78 7.27
C PHE A 46 1.07 -11.18 6.71
N ARG A 47 1.03 -12.03 5.70
CA ARG A 47 2.17 -12.49 4.91
C ARG A 47 2.27 -11.76 3.57
N ASN A 48 1.17 -11.70 2.82
CA ASN A 48 1.14 -11.01 1.53
C ASN A 48 -0.01 -10.00 1.47
N LEU A 49 0.28 -8.78 1.05
CA LEU A 49 -0.71 -7.74 0.78
C LEU A 49 -0.55 -7.24 -0.65
N SER A 50 -1.60 -7.31 -1.45
CA SER A 50 -1.59 -6.76 -2.81
C SER A 50 -2.70 -5.74 -2.97
N LEU A 51 -2.33 -4.51 -3.29
CA LEU A 51 -3.22 -3.37 -3.50
C LEU A 51 -3.04 -2.78 -4.91
N ARG A 52 -2.54 -3.57 -5.86
CA ARG A 52 -2.21 -3.05 -7.20
C ARG A 52 -3.44 -2.58 -7.96
N GLY A 53 -3.28 -1.62 -8.85
CA GLY A 53 -4.36 -1.22 -9.75
C GLY A 53 -5.55 -0.61 -9.02
N ASN A 54 -5.35 -0.06 -7.81
CA ASN A 54 -6.36 0.64 -7.05
C ASN A 54 -6.34 2.15 -7.35
N LYS A 55 -7.11 2.92 -6.58
CA LYS A 55 -7.19 4.39 -6.69
C LYS A 55 -6.56 5.08 -5.48
N LEU A 56 -5.57 4.43 -4.85
CA LEU A 56 -4.85 4.98 -3.71
C LEU A 56 -3.98 6.15 -4.18
N THR A 57 -4.08 7.28 -3.48
CA THR A 57 -3.23 8.45 -3.74
C THR A 57 -2.19 8.64 -2.63
N GLN A 58 -2.44 8.08 -1.46
CA GLN A 58 -1.59 8.12 -0.29
C GLN A 58 -1.87 6.90 0.59
N LEU A 59 -0.98 6.65 1.54
CA LEU A 59 -1.15 5.63 2.57
C LEU A 59 -0.65 6.16 3.91
N PRO A 60 -1.15 5.64 5.05
CA PRO A 60 -0.68 6.04 6.37
C PRO A 60 0.70 5.41 6.63
N THR A 61 1.77 6.07 6.19
CA THR A 61 3.14 5.52 6.20
C THR A 61 3.58 5.10 7.59
N TYR A 62 3.27 5.91 8.60
CA TYR A 62 3.56 5.60 10.01
C TYR A 62 2.84 4.35 10.52
N ALA A 63 1.55 4.19 10.21
CA ALA A 63 0.79 3.03 10.64
C ALA A 63 1.29 1.74 9.98
N LEU A 64 1.64 1.82 8.69
CA LEU A 64 2.19 0.69 7.95
C LEU A 64 3.60 0.33 8.43
N ASP A 65 4.46 1.32 8.69
CA ASP A 65 5.79 1.13 9.26
C ASP A 65 5.73 0.38 10.61
N ASN A 66 4.90 0.88 11.54
CA ASN A 66 4.68 0.24 12.84
C ASN A 66 4.17 -1.21 12.73
N ALA A 67 3.29 -1.47 11.77
CA ALA A 67 2.73 -2.79 11.55
C ALA A 67 3.77 -3.75 11.01
N LEU A 68 4.58 -3.31 10.03
CA LEU A 68 5.64 -4.09 9.42
C LEU A 68 6.78 -4.39 10.36
N GLU A 69 7.21 -3.42 11.17
CA GLU A 69 8.25 -3.61 12.18
C GLU A 69 7.91 -4.70 13.21
N ARG A 70 6.61 -4.90 13.48
CA ARG A 70 6.12 -5.90 14.45
C ARG A 70 5.68 -7.21 13.80
N ASN A 71 5.67 -7.30 12.47
CA ASN A 71 5.15 -8.43 11.73
C ASN A 71 6.29 -9.30 11.16
N PRO A 72 6.73 -10.35 11.87
CA PRO A 72 7.80 -11.24 11.37
C PRO A 72 7.35 -12.12 10.19
N ASN A 73 6.05 -12.18 9.89
CA ASN A 73 5.51 -13.04 8.84
C ASN A 73 5.45 -12.36 7.48
N VAL A 74 5.69 -11.05 7.41
CA VAL A 74 5.57 -10.29 6.17
C VAL A 74 6.54 -10.84 5.12
N ASN A 75 6.03 -11.02 3.90
CA ASN A 75 6.77 -11.50 2.76
C ASN A 75 6.71 -10.48 1.61
N HIS A 76 5.50 -10.12 1.15
CA HIS A 76 5.36 -9.15 0.05
C HIS A 76 4.26 -8.12 0.28
N ILE A 77 4.53 -6.88 -0.10
CA ILE A 77 3.54 -5.83 -0.30
C ILE A 77 3.66 -5.29 -1.72
N TYR A 78 2.56 -5.35 -2.48
CA TYR A 78 2.49 -4.77 -3.82
C TYR A 78 1.65 -3.50 -3.82
N LEU A 79 2.24 -2.41 -4.30
CA LEU A 79 1.65 -1.06 -4.29
C LEU A 79 1.61 -0.42 -5.69
N GLY A 80 2.08 -1.13 -6.72
CA GLY A 80 2.13 -0.64 -8.08
C GLY A 80 0.76 -0.26 -8.66
N ASP A 81 0.80 0.47 -9.78
CA ASP A 81 -0.39 0.81 -10.58
C ASP A 81 -1.47 1.59 -9.80
N ASN A 82 -1.06 2.39 -8.82
CA ASN A 82 -1.91 3.34 -8.10
C ASN A 82 -1.51 4.78 -8.47
N PRO A 83 -2.47 5.74 -8.47
CA PRO A 83 -2.20 7.15 -8.74
C PRO A 83 -1.58 7.85 -7.53
N TRP A 84 -0.36 7.47 -7.15
CA TRP A 84 0.32 8.02 -5.98
C TRP A 84 0.56 9.53 -6.11
N LYS A 85 0.24 10.27 -5.06
CA LYS A 85 0.54 11.69 -4.95
C LYS A 85 2.04 11.89 -4.80
N CYS A 86 2.60 12.85 -5.54
CA CYS A 86 4.02 13.17 -5.48
C CYS A 86 4.25 14.63 -5.04
N ASP A 87 4.12 14.88 -3.74
CA ASP A 87 4.25 16.21 -3.15
C ASP A 87 5.25 16.26 -1.98
N CYS A 88 5.56 17.48 -1.53
CA CYS A 88 6.52 17.68 -0.46
C CYS A 88 6.07 17.18 0.93
N ARG A 89 4.83 16.71 1.09
CA ARG A 89 4.27 16.31 2.39
C ARG A 89 4.23 14.79 2.55
N PHE A 90 3.74 14.08 1.55
CA PHE A 90 3.55 12.63 1.58
C PHE A 90 4.78 11.88 1.06
N THR A 91 5.37 12.34 -0.03
CA THR A 91 6.41 11.60 -0.76
C THR A 91 7.64 11.26 0.08
N PRO A 92 8.19 12.14 0.93
CA PRO A 92 9.36 11.81 1.74
C PRO A 92 9.14 10.58 2.62
N GLY A 93 8.05 10.55 3.41
CA GLY A 93 7.75 9.41 4.27
C GLY A 93 7.41 8.14 3.49
N PHE A 94 6.86 8.26 2.29
CA PHE A 94 6.61 7.10 1.43
C PHE A 94 7.91 6.54 0.83
N GLN A 95 8.85 7.42 0.45
CA GLN A 95 10.19 7.03 0.01
C GLN A 95 10.94 6.31 1.14
N ASP A 96 10.94 6.86 2.36
CA ASP A 96 11.59 6.25 3.52
C ASP A 96 11.04 4.84 3.80
N LEU A 97 9.73 4.66 3.72
CA LEU A 97 9.09 3.35 3.85
C LEU A 97 9.57 2.38 2.76
N MET A 98 9.61 2.82 1.50
CA MET A 98 10.05 1.97 0.39
C MET A 98 11.53 1.57 0.51
N VAL A 99 12.40 2.47 0.98
CA VAL A 99 13.80 2.16 1.27
C VAL A 99 13.88 1.13 2.39
N LYS A 100 13.20 1.38 3.51
CA LYS A 100 13.25 0.54 4.71
C LYS A 100 12.77 -0.89 4.44
N TYR A 101 11.78 -1.04 3.56
CA TYR A 101 11.13 -2.31 3.23
C TYR A 101 11.37 -2.76 1.78
N GLU A 102 12.50 -2.39 1.17
CA GLU A 102 12.83 -2.71 -0.22
C GLU A 102 12.72 -4.21 -0.53
N SER A 103 13.18 -5.08 0.39
CA SER A 103 13.10 -6.54 0.23
C SER A 103 11.68 -7.10 0.30
N VAL A 104 10.73 -6.34 0.87
CA VAL A 104 9.32 -6.71 1.03
C VAL A 104 8.46 -6.10 -0.08
N ILE A 105 8.95 -5.08 -0.79
CA ILE A 105 8.23 -4.41 -1.87
C ILE A 105 8.84 -4.82 -3.21
N PRO A 106 8.30 -5.86 -3.88
CA PRO A 106 8.89 -6.41 -5.09
C PRO A 106 8.57 -5.60 -6.37
N ASP A 107 7.66 -4.63 -6.32
CA ASP A 107 7.20 -3.87 -7.49
C ASP A 107 7.50 -2.36 -7.47
N PRO A 108 8.67 -1.88 -7.00
CA PRO A 108 8.94 -0.45 -6.82
C PRO A 108 8.90 0.32 -8.15
N MET A 109 9.22 -0.34 -9.27
CA MET A 109 9.19 0.27 -10.61
C MET A 109 7.77 0.57 -11.12
N ASN A 110 6.75 -0.03 -10.51
CA ASN A 110 5.34 0.20 -10.82
C ASN A 110 4.67 1.19 -9.85
N ILE A 111 5.39 1.63 -8.80
CA ILE A 111 4.96 2.67 -7.89
C ILE A 111 5.34 4.02 -8.52
N ARG A 112 4.36 4.69 -9.13
CA ARG A 112 4.58 5.89 -9.96
C ARG A 112 3.71 7.06 -9.50
N CYS A 113 4.19 8.26 -9.75
CA CYS A 113 3.42 9.49 -9.55
C CYS A 113 2.18 9.53 -10.46
N ALA A 114 1.08 10.05 -9.94
CA ALA A 114 -0.18 10.15 -10.66
C ALA A 114 -0.05 10.99 -11.95
N ALA A 115 -0.88 10.68 -12.95
CA ALA A 115 -0.82 11.33 -14.25
C ALA A 115 -1.14 12.84 -14.20
N ASN A 116 -1.90 13.26 -13.19
CA ASN A 116 -2.30 14.65 -12.95
C ASN A 116 -1.28 15.46 -12.12
N GLU A 117 -0.12 14.88 -11.80
CA GLU A 117 1.01 15.62 -11.20
C GLU A 117 1.70 16.52 -12.24
N ASP A 118 2.66 17.32 -11.77
CA ASP A 118 3.51 18.14 -12.64
C ASP A 118 4.11 17.28 -13.79
N PRO A 119 4.08 17.73 -15.05
CA PRO A 119 4.61 16.97 -16.18
C PRO A 119 6.05 16.47 -16.02
N ALA A 120 6.88 17.17 -15.22
CA ALA A 120 8.25 16.75 -14.93
C ALA A 120 8.34 15.47 -14.09
N ILE A 121 7.31 15.16 -13.29
CA ILE A 121 7.26 14.02 -12.37
C ILE A 121 6.13 13.04 -12.67
N SER A 122 5.14 13.44 -13.47
CA SER A 122 3.99 12.62 -13.87
C SER A 122 4.43 11.27 -14.45
N GLN A 123 3.84 10.18 -13.95
CA GLN A 123 4.14 8.79 -14.33
C GLN A 123 5.60 8.33 -14.12
N GLN A 124 6.44 9.16 -13.49
CA GLN A 124 7.78 8.74 -13.08
C GLN A 124 7.69 7.82 -11.87
N PRO A 125 8.59 6.83 -11.74
CA PRO A 125 8.70 6.05 -10.52
C PRO A 125 8.94 6.97 -9.33
N VAL A 126 8.31 6.67 -8.19
CA VAL A 126 8.60 7.35 -6.93
C VAL A 126 10.03 6.95 -6.55
N ARG A 127 10.98 7.87 -6.77
CA ARG A 127 12.41 7.56 -6.64
C ARG A 127 12.75 7.19 -5.20
N ILE A 128 13.35 6.04 -4.99
CA ILE A 128 13.96 5.66 -3.72
C ILE A 128 15.22 6.51 -3.56
N ARG A 129 15.36 7.27 -2.45
CA ARG A 129 16.63 7.93 -2.14
C ARG A 129 17.59 6.83 -1.70
N ILE A 130 18.61 6.56 -2.51
CA ILE A 130 19.73 5.69 -2.11
C ILE A 130 20.82 6.66 -1.63
N GLU A 131 21.14 6.62 -0.34
CA GLU A 131 22.33 7.27 0.22
C GLU A 131 23.59 6.46 -0.06
#